data_AF-A0A419EQ57-F1
#
_entry.id   AF-A0A419EQ57-F1
#
_cell.length_a   1.000
_cell.length_b   1.000
_cell.length_c   1.000
_cell.angle_alpha   90.00
_cell.angle_beta   90.00
_cell.angle_gamma   90.00
#
_symmetry.space_group_name_H-M   'P 1'
#
loop_
_entity.id
_entity.type
_entity.pdbx_description
1 polymer ?
#
loop_
_entity_poly.entity_id
_entity_poly.type
_entity_poly.pdbx_seq_one_letter_code
_entity_poly.pdbx_strand_id
1 'polypeptide(L)'
;MWQIIRKVYISMTIEKSIIKKQLVILTILGLIIMSLFIAGFLWLVYYIRANGDAGGEKFLEYAPYWVFPYLIVMSLYVGFLSTRIAKGKWKYTWLWGIIGFTQTLFLILIIPSIISPIFPDQRFVVFAGPALSVFLAPIISAVLILLLIKTLKRKTERNLQHLAG
;
A
#
# COMPACT_ATOMS: atom_id res chain seq x y z
N MET A 1 -0.23 -33.97 29.51
CA MET A 1 0.56 -33.70 28.27
C MET A 1 -0.32 -33.55 27.02
N TRP A 2 -1.20 -34.51 26.71
CA TRP A 2 -2.06 -34.49 25.51
C TRP A 2 -3.03 -33.28 25.42
N GLN A 3 -3.61 -32.85 26.54
CA GLN A 3 -4.51 -31.68 26.56
C GLN A 3 -3.79 -30.34 26.30
N ILE A 4 -2.50 -30.23 26.65
CA ILE A 4 -1.70 -29.04 26.41
C ILE A 4 -1.35 -28.95 24.92
N ILE A 5 -0.92 -30.06 24.31
CA ILE A 5 -0.64 -30.15 22.88
C ILE A 5 -1.90 -29.82 22.06
N ARG A 6 -3.07 -30.35 22.47
CA ARG A 6 -4.35 -30.08 21.83
C ARG A 6 -4.75 -28.59 21.92
N LYS A 7 -4.59 -27.95 23.08
CA LYS A 7 -4.85 -26.50 23.25
C LYS A 7 -3.93 -25.66 22.38
N VAL A 8 -2.64 -25.98 22.33
CA VAL A 8 -1.65 -25.26 21.50
C VAL A 8 -2.00 -25.40 20.02
N TYR A 9 -2.34 -26.61 19.57
CA TYR A 9 -2.70 -26.87 18.18
C TYR A 9 -3.98 -26.13 17.76
N ILE A 10 -5.02 -26.16 18.60
CA ILE A 10 -6.28 -25.44 18.37
C ILE A 10 -6.04 -23.92 18.32
N SER A 11 -5.26 -23.38 19.27
CA SER A 11 -4.89 -21.96 19.30
C SER A 11 -4.16 -21.53 18.03
N MET A 12 -3.14 -22.29 17.59
CA MET A 12 -2.39 -22.01 16.37
C MET A 12 -3.24 -22.07 15.09
N THR A 13 -4.21 -23.01 15.04
CA THR A 13 -5.08 -23.18 13.87
C THR A 13 -6.10 -22.06 13.77
N ILE A 14 -6.68 -21.64 14.90
CA ILE A 14 -7.61 -20.52 14.99
C ILE A 14 -6.90 -19.21 14.60
N GLU A 15 -5.70 -18.97 15.12
CA GLU A 15 -4.92 -17.76 14.86
C GLU A 15 -4.55 -17.61 13.38
N LYS A 16 -4.14 -18.71 12.72
CA LYS A 16 -3.93 -18.74 11.26
C LYS A 16 -5.21 -18.41 10.48
N SER A 17 -6.36 -18.94 10.90
CA SER A 17 -7.63 -18.68 10.20
C SER A 17 -8.07 -17.22 10.33
N ILE A 18 -7.87 -16.61 11.51
CA ILE A 18 -8.22 -15.21 11.79
C ILE A 18 -7.32 -14.27 10.97
N ILE A 19 -6.02 -14.53 10.92
CA ILE A 19 -5.07 -13.73 10.13
C ILE A 19 -5.42 -13.80 8.63
N LYS A 20 -5.78 -14.99 8.12
CA LYS A 20 -6.21 -15.15 6.72
C LYS A 20 -7.48 -14.34 6.42
N LYS A 21 -8.49 -14.39 7.31
CA LYS A 21 -9.71 -13.58 7.18
C LYS A 21 -9.42 -12.08 7.22
N GLN A 22 -8.56 -11.62 8.14
CA GLN A 22 -8.15 -10.22 8.22
C GLN A 22 -7.44 -9.75 6.96
N LEU A 23 -6.55 -10.58 6.38
CA LEU A 23 -5.90 -10.28 5.11
C LEU A 23 -6.89 -10.18 3.95
N VAL A 24 -7.86 -11.10 3.85
CA VAL A 24 -8.90 -11.03 2.81
C VAL A 24 -9.74 -9.75 2.95
N ILE A 25 -10.17 -9.41 4.16
CA ILE A 25 -10.92 -8.18 4.42
C ILE A 25 -10.09 -6.95 4.06
N LEU A 26 -8.81 -6.92 4.44
CA LEU A 26 -7.89 -5.83 4.06
C LEU A 26 -7.78 -5.70 2.54
N THR A 27 -7.54 -6.81 1.82
CA THR A 27 -7.48 -6.80 0.36
C THR A 27 -8.76 -6.26 -0.27
N ILE A 28 -9.93 -6.69 0.20
CA ILE A 28 -11.22 -6.19 -0.28
C ILE A 28 -11.36 -4.69 0.00
N LEU A 29 -11.00 -4.24 1.21
CA LEU A 29 -11.02 -2.83 1.58
C LEU A 29 -10.09 -2.01 0.67
N GLY A 30 -8.88 -2.50 0.39
CA GLY A 30 -7.94 -1.87 -0.54
C GLY A 30 -8.50 -1.75 -1.96
N LEU A 31 -9.18 -2.79 -2.46
CA LEU A 31 -9.86 -2.76 -3.76
C LEU A 31 -11.01 -1.76 -3.79
N ILE A 32 -11.81 -1.67 -2.73
CA ILE A 32 -12.90 -0.69 -2.61
C ILE A 32 -12.34 0.72 -2.62
N ILE A 33 -11.30 1.00 -1.82
CA ILE A 33 -10.65 2.30 -1.78
C ILE A 33 -10.12 2.64 -3.19
N MET A 34 -9.37 1.74 -3.85
CA MET A 34 -8.91 2.00 -5.21
C MET A 34 -10.06 2.29 -6.19
N SER A 35 -11.16 1.54 -6.10
CA SER A 35 -12.31 1.71 -7.01
C SER A 35 -12.99 3.07 -6.82
N LEU A 36 -13.20 3.50 -5.57
CA LEU A 36 -13.74 4.82 -5.25
C LEU A 36 -12.84 5.94 -5.79
N PHE A 37 -11.53 5.76 -5.67
CA PHE A 37 -10.56 6.73 -6.16
C PHE A 37 -10.51 6.78 -7.70
N ILE A 38 -10.50 5.64 -8.39
CA ILE A 38 -10.58 5.59 -9.85
C ILE A 38 -11.88 6.24 -10.35
N ALA A 39 -13.01 5.97 -9.68
CA ALA A 39 -14.28 6.62 -10.01
C ALA A 39 -14.21 8.14 -9.83
N GLY A 40 -13.61 8.62 -8.75
CA GLY A 40 -13.35 10.06 -8.53
C GLY A 40 -12.44 10.67 -9.60
N PHE A 41 -11.39 9.96 -10.02
CA PHE A 41 -10.52 10.39 -11.11
C PHE A 41 -11.28 10.54 -12.42
N LEU A 42 -12.03 9.49 -12.81
CA LEU A 42 -12.80 9.48 -14.05
C LEU A 42 -13.87 10.58 -14.06
N TRP A 43 -14.52 10.81 -12.92
CA TRP A 43 -15.46 11.92 -12.76
C TRP A 43 -14.77 13.27 -12.97
N LEU A 44 -13.59 13.48 -12.38
CA LEU A 44 -12.81 14.70 -12.54
C LEU A 44 -12.39 14.90 -14.01
N VAL A 45 -11.90 13.85 -14.66
CA VAL A 45 -11.53 13.84 -16.09
C VAL A 45 -12.73 14.24 -16.95
N TYR A 46 -13.89 13.63 -16.71
CA TYR A 46 -15.11 13.92 -17.45
C TYR A 46 -15.58 15.36 -17.23
N TYR A 47 -15.58 15.84 -15.98
CA TYR A 47 -15.98 17.19 -15.61
C TYR A 47 -15.08 18.26 -16.26
N ILE A 48 -13.77 18.03 -16.29
CA ILE A 48 -12.81 18.93 -16.95
C ILE A 48 -13.08 18.98 -18.46
N ARG A 49 -13.24 17.81 -19.10
CA ARG A 49 -13.49 17.72 -20.55
C ARG A 49 -14.82 18.33 -20.97
N ALA A 50 -15.86 18.23 -20.14
CA ALA A 50 -17.18 18.78 -20.40
C ALA A 50 -17.24 20.32 -20.31
N ASN A 51 -16.32 20.96 -19.56
CA ASN A 51 -16.33 22.39 -19.29
C ASN A 51 -15.31 23.21 -20.11
N GLY A 52 -14.85 22.67 -21.26
CA GLY A 52 -13.83 23.28 -22.11
C GLY A 52 -12.41 23.02 -21.60
N ASP A 53 -11.46 22.84 -22.54
CA ASP A 53 -10.06 22.40 -22.37
C ASP A 53 -9.14 23.32 -21.51
N ALA A 54 -9.63 23.88 -20.40
CA ALA A 54 -8.83 24.49 -19.33
C ALA A 54 -8.05 23.42 -18.51
N GLY A 55 -7.60 22.37 -19.19
CA GLY A 55 -7.48 21.01 -18.66
C GLY A 55 -6.42 20.79 -17.58
N GLY A 56 -5.39 21.65 -17.49
CA GLY A 56 -4.35 21.55 -16.45
C GLY A 56 -4.70 22.29 -15.16
N GLU A 57 -5.24 23.51 -15.28
CA GLU A 57 -5.48 24.40 -14.14
C GLU A 57 -6.59 23.88 -13.21
N LYS A 58 -7.71 23.45 -13.79
CA LYS A 58 -8.79 22.81 -13.02
C LYS A 58 -8.32 21.51 -12.37
N PHE A 59 -7.48 20.74 -13.05
CA PHE A 59 -6.92 19.53 -12.43
C PHE A 59 -6.07 19.88 -11.21
N LEU A 60 -5.22 20.90 -11.29
CA LEU A 60 -4.40 21.38 -10.18
C LEU A 60 -5.24 21.95 -9.03
N GLU A 61 -6.38 22.58 -9.34
CA GLU A 61 -7.32 23.09 -8.33
C GLU A 61 -7.96 21.95 -7.52
N TYR A 62 -8.40 20.88 -8.19
CA TYR A 62 -9.09 19.76 -7.54
C TYR A 62 -8.13 18.66 -7.04
N ALA A 63 -6.90 18.59 -7.55
CA ALA A 63 -5.92 17.56 -7.17
C ALA A 63 -5.63 17.53 -5.66
N PRO A 64 -5.46 18.65 -4.93
CA PRO A 64 -5.27 18.61 -3.48
C PRO A 64 -6.41 17.91 -2.72
N TYR A 65 -7.65 18.16 -3.13
CA TYR A 65 -8.84 17.64 -2.45
C TYR A 65 -9.10 16.16 -2.71
N TRP A 66 -8.45 15.61 -3.73
CA TRP A 66 -8.64 14.22 -4.14
C TRP A 66 -7.37 13.40 -3.96
N VAL A 67 -6.23 13.87 -4.45
CA VAL A 67 -4.93 13.21 -4.31
C VAL A 67 -4.53 13.16 -2.84
N PHE A 68 -4.48 14.26 -2.07
CA PHE A 68 -3.95 14.18 -0.70
C PHE A 68 -4.74 13.22 0.22
N PRO A 69 -6.08 13.20 0.22
CA PRO A 69 -6.83 12.18 0.95
C PRO A 69 -6.51 10.75 0.51
N TYR A 70 -6.33 10.51 -0.80
CA TYR A 70 -5.87 9.22 -1.32
C TYR A 70 -4.56 8.78 -0.67
N LEU A 71 -3.57 9.68 -0.66
CA LEU A 71 -2.22 9.39 -0.18
C LEU A 71 -2.23 9.06 1.31
N ILE A 72 -2.98 9.81 2.09
CA ILE A 72 -3.13 9.57 3.53
C ILE A 72 -3.78 8.21 3.78
N VAL A 73 -4.93 7.95 3.15
CA VAL A 73 -5.68 6.69 3.32
C VAL A 73 -4.84 5.49 2.90
N MET A 74 -4.16 5.58 1.76
CA MET A 74 -3.32 4.48 1.26
C MET A 74 -2.05 4.27 2.08
N SER A 75 -1.41 5.33 2.57
CA SER A 75 -0.24 5.20 3.44
C SER A 75 -0.60 4.54 4.77
N LEU A 76 -1.74 4.92 5.35
CA LEU A 76 -2.29 4.28 6.56
C LEU A 76 -2.67 2.82 6.30
N TYR A 77 -3.32 2.54 5.17
CA TYR A 77 -3.69 1.19 4.75
C TYR A 77 -2.47 0.28 4.63
N VAL A 78 -1.43 0.72 3.91
CA VAL A 78 -0.19 -0.08 3.74
C VAL A 78 0.55 -0.23 5.07
N GLY A 79 0.61 0.80 5.92
CA GLY A 79 1.19 0.69 7.25
C GLY A 79 0.46 -0.34 8.13
N PHE A 80 -0.87 -0.32 8.13
CA PHE A 80 -1.67 -1.30 8.87
C PHE A 80 -1.49 -2.72 8.31
N LEU A 81 -1.53 -2.87 6.99
CA LEU A 81 -1.30 -4.15 6.31
C LEU A 81 0.07 -4.74 6.68
N SER A 82 1.12 -3.91 6.67
CA SER A 82 2.49 -4.30 7.00
C SER A 82 2.61 -4.79 8.44
N THR A 83 2.01 -4.06 9.38
CA THR A 83 1.94 -4.45 10.80
C THR A 83 1.25 -5.82 10.95
N ARG A 84 0.14 -6.04 10.25
CA ARG A 84 -0.63 -7.30 10.31
C ARG A 84 0.13 -8.47 9.72
N ILE A 85 0.85 -8.28 8.61
CA ILE A 85 1.68 -9.33 7.99
C ILE A 85 2.87 -9.71 8.90
N ALA A 86 3.42 -8.73 9.62
CA ALA A 86 4.51 -8.93 10.57
C ALA A 86 4.05 -9.53 11.91
N LYS A 87 2.74 -9.49 12.20
CA LYS A 87 2.17 -10.00 13.45
C LYS A 87 2.49 -11.50 13.61
N GLY A 88 2.98 -11.87 14.79
CA GLY A 88 3.38 -13.24 15.13
C GLY A 88 4.74 -13.69 14.57
N LYS A 89 5.46 -12.83 13.83
CA LYS A 89 6.79 -13.13 13.29
C LYS A 89 7.94 -12.38 13.97
N TRP A 90 7.66 -11.20 14.53
CA TRP A 90 8.67 -10.30 15.10
C TRP A 90 8.20 -9.68 16.41
N LYS A 91 9.13 -9.34 17.32
CA LYS A 91 8.84 -8.69 18.61
C LYS A 91 8.28 -7.27 18.45
N TYR A 92 8.82 -6.50 17.50
CA TYR A 92 8.45 -5.11 17.25
C TYR A 92 7.62 -4.98 15.97
N THR A 93 6.40 -5.50 15.99
CA THR A 93 5.50 -5.55 14.82
C THR A 93 5.07 -4.17 14.33
N TRP A 94 4.94 -3.19 15.23
CA TRP A 94 4.54 -1.82 14.92
C TRP A 94 5.57 -1.07 14.05
N LEU A 95 6.87 -1.42 14.17
CA LEU A 95 7.92 -0.83 13.32
C LEU A 95 7.70 -1.15 11.85
N TRP A 96 7.14 -2.32 11.54
CA TRP A 96 6.78 -2.69 10.17
C TRP A 96 5.67 -1.80 9.60
N GLY A 97 4.77 -1.30 10.46
CA GLY A 97 3.77 -0.32 10.05
C GLY A 97 4.37 1.02 9.70
N ILE A 98 5.32 1.50 10.50
CA ILE A 98 6.05 2.74 10.22
C ILE A 98 6.84 2.62 8.92
N ILE A 99 7.57 1.51 8.73
CA ILE A 99 8.30 1.26 7.49
C ILE A 99 7.34 1.30 6.30
N GLY A 100 6.19 0.64 6.39
CA GLY A 100 5.23 0.62 5.29
C GLY A 100 4.57 1.97 5.01
N PHE A 101 4.26 2.73 6.05
CA PHE A 101 3.76 4.09 5.92
C PHE A 101 4.81 4.98 5.24
N THR A 102 6.02 5.05 5.77
CA THR A 102 7.10 5.91 5.27
C THR A 102 7.50 5.53 3.86
N GLN A 103 7.59 4.23 3.54
CA GLN A 103 7.92 3.76 2.20
C GLN A 103 6.83 4.17 1.19
N THR A 104 5.56 4.06 1.56
CA THR A 104 4.45 4.48 0.69
C THR A 104 4.50 5.97 0.44
N LEU A 105 4.70 6.78 1.49
CA LEU A 105 4.86 8.23 1.40
C LEU A 105 6.05 8.61 0.50
N PHE A 106 7.18 7.92 0.64
CA PHE A 106 8.38 8.17 -0.15
C PHE A 106 8.16 7.89 -1.63
N LEU A 107 7.52 6.75 -1.97
CA LEU A 107 7.18 6.42 -3.36
C LEU A 107 6.20 7.42 -3.96
N ILE A 108 5.21 7.85 -3.17
CA ILE A 108 4.23 8.86 -3.56
C ILE A 108 4.88 10.21 -3.87
N LEU A 109 5.91 10.61 -3.14
CA LEU A 109 6.60 11.89 -3.38
C LEU A 109 7.62 11.79 -4.53
N ILE A 110 8.36 10.68 -4.59
CA ILE A 110 9.49 10.55 -5.51
C ILE A 110 9.05 10.16 -6.91
N ILE A 111 8.13 9.22 -7.06
CA ILE A 111 7.72 8.74 -8.39
C ILE A 111 7.18 9.90 -9.24
N PRO A 112 6.25 10.74 -8.74
CA PRO A 112 5.78 11.89 -9.51
C PRO A 112 6.88 12.92 -9.74
N SER A 113 7.77 13.14 -8.77
CA SER A 113 8.87 14.11 -8.90
C SER A 113 9.89 13.70 -9.96
N ILE A 114 10.18 12.39 -10.10
CA ILE A 114 11.09 11.86 -11.12
C ILE A 114 10.41 11.84 -12.50
N ILE A 115 9.11 11.57 -12.55
CA ILE A 115 8.37 11.45 -13.82
C ILE A 115 7.94 12.83 -14.35
N SER A 116 7.72 13.81 -13.48
CA SER A 116 7.29 15.17 -13.85
C SER A 116 8.17 15.86 -14.91
N PRO A 117 9.51 15.80 -14.87
CA PRO A 117 10.38 16.40 -15.89
C PRO A 117 10.24 15.79 -17.30
N ILE A 118 9.74 14.55 -17.41
CA ILE A 118 9.52 13.86 -18.69
C ILE A 118 8.29 14.45 -19.41
N PHE A 119 7.45 15.18 -18.67
CA PHE A 119 6.15 15.68 -19.08
C PHE A 119 6.09 17.21 -18.90
N PRO A 120 6.83 17.97 -19.72
CA PRO A 120 6.99 19.43 -19.56
C PRO A 120 5.72 20.23 -19.94
N ASP A 121 4.81 19.64 -20.71
CA ASP A 121 3.59 20.29 -21.18
C ASP A 121 2.49 20.24 -20.10
N GLN A 122 1.88 21.38 -19.76
CA GLN A 122 0.75 21.46 -18.81
C GLN A 122 -0.58 20.95 -19.38
N ARG A 123 -0.56 20.23 -20.50
CA ARG A 123 -1.77 19.65 -21.09
C ARG A 123 -2.29 18.53 -20.17
N PHE A 124 -3.60 18.45 -20.04
CA PHE A 124 -4.27 17.49 -19.16
C PHE A 124 -3.78 16.04 -19.31
N VAL A 125 -3.60 15.56 -20.54
CA VAL A 125 -3.14 14.20 -20.84
C VAL A 125 -1.74 13.92 -20.28
N VAL A 126 -0.90 14.97 -20.25
CA VAL A 126 0.50 14.93 -19.81
C VAL A 126 0.57 14.99 -18.28
N PHE A 127 -0.32 15.76 -17.64
CA PHE A 127 -0.43 15.86 -16.17
C PHE A 127 -1.07 14.64 -15.49
N ALA A 128 -1.97 13.94 -16.21
CA ALA A 128 -2.59 12.71 -15.71
C ALA A 128 -1.58 11.56 -15.50
N GLY A 129 -0.47 11.53 -16.25
CA GLY A 129 0.55 10.48 -16.16
C GLY A 129 1.20 10.36 -14.77
N PRO A 130 1.82 11.44 -14.25
CA PRO A 130 2.34 11.47 -12.89
C PRO A 130 1.28 11.14 -11.85
N ALA A 131 0.05 11.65 -11.98
CA ALA A 131 -1.04 11.33 -11.06
C ALA A 131 -1.40 9.84 -11.08
N LEU A 132 -1.47 9.21 -12.27
CA LEU A 132 -1.71 7.77 -12.44
C LEU A 132 -0.61 6.92 -11.79
N SER A 133 0.65 7.38 -11.82
CA SER A 133 1.77 6.66 -11.20
C SER A 133 1.66 6.59 -9.67
N VAL A 134 1.02 7.58 -9.05
CA VAL A 134 0.76 7.61 -7.61
C VAL A 134 -0.21 6.51 -7.18
N PHE A 135 -1.09 6.04 -8.07
CA PHE A 135 -1.99 4.91 -7.79
C PHE A 135 -1.25 3.59 -7.59
N LEU A 136 -0.12 3.42 -8.28
CA LEU A 136 0.68 2.21 -8.18
C LEU A 136 1.58 2.22 -6.95
N ALA A 137 1.93 3.39 -6.40
CA ALA A 137 2.86 3.50 -5.27
C ALA A 137 2.45 2.67 -4.04
N PRO A 138 1.18 2.64 -3.58
CA PRO A 138 0.76 1.78 -2.47
C PRO A 138 0.85 0.28 -2.78
N ILE A 139 0.55 -0.11 -4.02
CA ILE A 139 0.64 -1.51 -4.47
C ILE A 139 2.10 -1.96 -4.48
N ILE A 140 2.97 -1.15 -5.08
CA ILE A 140 4.42 -1.39 -5.14
C ILE A 140 4.98 -1.46 -3.72
N SER A 141 4.60 -0.53 -2.85
CA SER A 141 4.99 -0.52 -1.44
C SER A 141 4.61 -1.83 -0.73
N ALA A 142 3.35 -2.25 -0.84
CA ALA A 142 2.86 -3.49 -0.23
C ALA A 142 3.63 -4.73 -0.73
N VAL A 143 3.90 -4.82 -2.04
CA VAL A 143 4.68 -5.92 -2.64
C VAL A 143 6.12 -5.92 -2.11
N LEU A 144 6.78 -4.76 -2.07
CA LEU A 144 8.15 -4.64 -1.58
C LEU A 144 8.26 -5.05 -0.11
N ILE A 145 7.30 -4.67 0.74
CA ILE A 145 7.28 -5.05 2.16
C ILE A 145 7.08 -6.55 2.31
N LEU A 146 6.18 -7.15 1.53
CA LEU A 146 5.99 -8.61 1.51
C LEU A 146 7.29 -9.33 1.13
N LEU A 147 8.00 -8.84 0.12
CA LEU A 147 9.30 -9.39 -0.29
C LEU A 147 10.37 -9.22 0.79
N LEU A 148 10.42 -8.05 1.44
CA LEU A 148 11.38 -7.77 2.52
C LEU A 148 11.16 -8.74 3.70
N ILE A 149 9.91 -8.86 4.16
CA ILE A 149 9.53 -9.77 5.26
C ILE A 149 9.88 -11.22 4.91
N LYS A 150 9.59 -11.65 3.67
CA LYS A 150 9.90 -13.01 3.20
C LYS A 150 11.40 -13.28 3.18
N THR A 151 12.19 -12.31 2.73
CA THR A 151 13.65 -12.45 2.60
C THR A 151 14.33 -12.49 3.97
N LEU A 152 13.92 -11.62 4.89
CA LEU A 152 14.46 -11.61 6.26
C LEU A 152 14.15 -12.90 6.99
N LYS A 153 12.92 -13.43 6.87
CA LYS A 153 12.56 -14.73 7.49
C LYS A 153 13.49 -15.85 7.03
N ARG A 154 13.72 -15.96 5.71
CA ARG A 154 14.62 -16.98 5.13
C ARG A 154 16.08 -16.81 5.56
N LYS A 155 16.52 -15.58 5.84
CA LYS A 155 17.88 -15.30 6.33
C LYS A 155 18.03 -15.74 7.78
N THR A 156 17.05 -15.42 8.63
CA THR A 156 17.03 -15.85 10.03
C THR A 156 17.00 -17.38 10.14
N GLU A 157 16.17 -18.07 9.35
CA GLU A 157 16.10 -19.54 9.34
C GLU A 157 17.44 -20.19 8.96
N ARG A 158 18.14 -19.66 7.93
CA ARG A 158 19.46 -20.16 7.52
C ARG A 158 20.54 -19.95 8.58
N ASN A 159 20.57 -18.77 9.22
CA ASN A 159 21.53 -18.49 10.28
C ASN A 159 21.35 -19.41 11.49
N LEU A 160 20.10 -19.74 11.85
CA LEU A 160 19.82 -20.67 12.94
C LEU A 160 20.26 -22.11 12.61
N GLN A 161 20.16 -22.54 11.36
CA GLN A 161 20.67 -23.84 10.92
C GLN A 161 22.20 -23.91 10.99
N HIS A 162 22.90 -22.83 10.63
CA HIS A 162 24.37 -22.76 10.72
C HIS A 162 24.89 -22.68 12.17
N LEU A 163 24.06 -22.21 13.12
CA LEU A 163 24.43 -22.16 14.55
C LEU A 163 24.08 -23.45 15.30
N ALA A 164 23.31 -24.35 14.68
CA ALA A 164 22.81 -25.58 15.31
C ALA A 164 23.46 -26.88 14.77
N GLY A 165 24.32 -26.78 13.75
CA GLY A 165 25.14 -27.88 13.22
C GLY A 165 26.61 -27.61 13.49
#